data_AF-D6CTU6-F1
#
_entry.id   AF-D6CTU6-F1
#
_cell.length_a   1.000
_cell.length_b   1.000
_cell.length_c   1.000
_cell.angle_alpha   90.00
_cell.angle_beta   90.00
_cell.angle_gamma   90.00
#
_symmetry.space_group_name_H-M   'P 1'
#
loop_
_entity.id
_entity.type
_entity.pdbx_description
1 polymer ?
#
loop_
_entity_poly.entity_id
_entity_poly.type
_entity_poly.pdbx_seq_one_letter_code
_entity_poly.pdbx_strand_id
1 'polypeptide(L)' 'MIAPRMKKPLRQLLEEFPQAQVRPTRGGHWVISTPMGPVYVSATPSDWRALRKIRAELRRRWRDESPRSV' A
#
# COMPACT_ATOMS: atom_id res chain seq x y z
N MET A 1 -3.84 -13.34 7.90
CA MET A 1 -4.40 -14.06 6.73
C MET A 1 -4.28 -13.15 5.51
N ILE A 2 -3.54 -13.56 4.48
CA ILE A 2 -3.40 -12.82 3.22
C ILE A 2 -4.65 -13.14 2.38
N ALA A 3 -5.46 -12.13 2.07
CA ALA A 3 -6.74 -12.30 1.41
C ALA A 3 -6.61 -12.87 -0.04
N PRO A 4 -7.48 -13.81 -0.46
CA PRO A 4 -7.28 -14.69 -1.62
C PRO A 4 -7.39 -14.03 -3.02
N ARG A 5 -7.36 -12.70 -3.14
CA ARG A 5 -7.54 -12.00 -4.44
C ARG A 5 -6.46 -10.97 -4.80
N MET A 6 -5.46 -10.77 -3.95
CA MET A 6 -4.40 -9.81 -4.24
C MET A 6 -3.42 -10.37 -5.28
N LYS A 7 -3.20 -9.62 -6.38
CA LYS A 7 -2.25 -10.04 -7.43
C LYS A 7 -0.80 -10.01 -6.90
N LYS A 8 0.02 -10.93 -7.41
CA LYS A 8 1.44 -11.14 -7.02
C LYS A 8 2.28 -9.85 -6.98
N PRO A 9 2.17 -8.91 -7.96
CA PRO A 9 3.00 -7.69 -7.93
C PRO A 9 2.67 -6.74 -6.79
N LEU A 10 1.38 -6.57 -6.45
CA LEU A 10 0.97 -5.74 -5.31
C LEU A 10 1.40 -6.38 -3.99
N ARG A 11 1.28 -7.71 -3.87
CA ARG A 11 1.75 -8.45 -2.71
C ARG A 11 3.26 -8.27 -2.50
N GLN A 12 4.06 -8.44 -3.55
CA GLN A 12 5.52 -8.24 -3.48
C GLN A 12 5.90 -6.81 -3.08
N LEU A 13 5.18 -5.81 -3.60
CA LEU A 13 5.40 -4.42 -3.19
C LEU A 13 5.11 -4.21 -1.71
N LEU A 14 4.04 -4.81 -1.17
CA LEU A 14 3.67 -4.69 0.23
C LEU A 14 4.64 -5.42 1.17
N GLU A 15 5.35 -6.44 0.70
CA GLU A 15 6.44 -7.08 1.46
C GLU A 15 7.58 -6.09 1.75
N GLU A 16 7.76 -5.02 0.96
CA GLU A 16 8.71 -3.94 1.26
C GLU A 16 8.26 -3.03 2.42
N PHE A 17 6.97 -3.08 2.81
CA PHE A 17 6.37 -2.23 3.82
C PHE A 17 5.67 -3.09 4.88
N PRO A 18 6.40 -3.76 5.78
CA PRO A 18 5.82 -4.70 6.75
C PRO A 18 4.83 -4.05 7.74
N GLN A 19 4.90 -2.73 7.90
CA GLN A 19 3.98 -1.94 8.73
C GLN A 19 2.64 -1.63 8.04
N ALA A 20 2.55 -1.84 6.73
CA ALA A 20 1.35 -1.56 5.94
C ALA A 20 0.26 -2.59 6.23
N GLN A 21 -0.86 -2.16 6.81
CA GLN A 21 -2.03 -3.03 6.97
C GLN A 21 -2.93 -2.89 5.75
N VAL A 22 -3.30 -4.01 5.13
CA VAL A 22 -4.10 -3.99 3.90
C VAL A 22 -5.43 -4.69 4.11
N ARG A 23 -6.53 -4.03 3.72
CA ARG A 23 -7.89 -4.56 3.82
C ARG A 23 -8.62 -4.43 2.49
N PRO A 24 -9.42 -5.44 2.09
CA PRO A 24 -10.28 -5.30 0.92
C PRO A 24 -11.44 -4.35 1.24
N THR A 25 -11.89 -3.61 0.23
CA THR A 25 -13.10 -2.78 0.27
C THR A 25 -14.27 -3.52 -0.40
N ARG A 26 -15.51 -3.06 -0.16
CA ARG A 26 -16.71 -3.63 -0.80
C ARG A 26 -16.70 -3.52 -2.33
N GLY A 27 -16.04 -2.51 -2.89
CA GLY A 27 -15.93 -2.27 -4.33
C GLY A 27 -14.80 -3.03 -5.03
N GLY A 28 -14.13 -3.96 -4.35
CA GLY A 28 -13.00 -4.68 -4.93
C GLY A 28 -11.70 -3.87 -5.00
N HIS A 29 -11.62 -2.70 -4.39
CA HIS A 29 -10.35 -2.00 -4.16
C HIS A 29 -9.69 -2.53 -2.87
N TRP A 30 -8.41 -2.24 -2.68
CA TRP A 30 -7.75 -2.42 -1.38
C TRP A 30 -7.53 -1.06 -0.73
N VAL A 31 -7.60 -1.04 0.60
CA VAL A 31 -7.16 0.09 1.40
C VAL A 31 -5.91 -0.32 2.16
N ILE A 32 -4.88 0.50 2.08
CA ILE A 32 -3.62 0.35 2.80
C ILE A 32 -3.61 1.41 3.91
N SER A 33 -3.64 0.99 5.16
CA SER A 33 -3.49 1.88 6.31
C SER A 33 -2.03 2.32 6.43
N THR A 34 -1.83 3.63 6.53
CA THR A 34 -0.52 4.25 6.75
C THR A 34 -0.63 5.28 7.90
N PRO A 35 0.48 5.72 8.50
CA PRO A 35 0.48 6.72 9.57
C PRO A 35 -0.20 8.04 9.16
N MET A 36 -0.05 8.45 7.90
CA MET A 36 -0.68 9.67 7.36
C MET A 36 -2.12 9.45 6.86
N GLY A 37 -2.70 8.28 7.09
CA GLY A 37 -4.06 7.92 6.69
C GLY A 37 -4.14 6.86 5.59
N PRO A 38 -5.36 6.46 5.18
CA PRO A 38 -5.56 5.37 4.23
C PRO A 38 -5.14 5.74 2.80
N VAL A 39 -4.58 4.77 2.07
CA VAL A 39 -4.31 4.82 0.63
C VAL A 39 -5.21 3.79 -0.07
N TYR A 40 -6.06 4.24 -0.98
CA TYR A 40 -6.89 3.37 -1.79
C TYR A 40 -6.16 2.94 -3.05
N VAL A 41 -6.05 1.64 -3.28
CA VAL A 41 -5.42 1.05 -4.46
C VAL A 41 -6.39 0.13 -5.17
N SER A 42 -6.30 0.05 -6.49
CA SER A 42 -7.10 -0.91 -7.28
C SER A 42 -6.81 -2.36 -6.85
N ALA A 43 -7.74 -3.29 -7.08
CA ALA A 43 -7.51 -4.71 -6.85
C ALA A 43 -6.36 -5.28 -7.67
N THR A 44 -6.15 -4.70 -8.85
CA THR A 44 -5.30 -5.26 -9.90
C THR A 44 -4.39 -4.19 -10.53
N PRO A 45 -3.48 -3.55 -9.77
CA PRO A 45 -2.43 -2.78 -10.41
C PRO A 45 -1.42 -3.78 -10.98
N SER A 46 -1.66 -4.23 -12.21
CA SER A 46 -0.71 -5.05 -12.98
C SER A 46 0.25 -4.18 -13.80
N ASP A 47 -0.09 -2.89 -13.99
CA ASP A 47 0.74 -1.95 -14.72
C ASP A 47 1.90 -1.43 -13.85
N TRP A 48 3.11 -1.45 -14.40
CA TRP A 48 4.33 -1.03 -13.72
C TRP A 48 4.29 0.43 -13.24
N ARG A 49 3.57 1.32 -13.96
CA ARG A 49 3.40 2.73 -13.57
C ARG A 49 2.53 2.84 -12.34
N ALA A 50 1.47 2.03 -12.25
CA ALA A 50 0.59 2.00 -11.09
C ALA A 50 1.36 1.52 -9.84
N LEU A 51 2.14 0.44 -9.97
CA LEU A 51 2.98 -0.06 -8.87
C LEU A 51 4.03 0.97 -8.43
N ARG A 52 4.71 1.67 -9.36
CA ARG A 52 5.65 2.74 -9.01
C ARG A 52 4.99 3.90 -8.27
N LYS A 53 3.79 4.32 -8.69
CA LYS A 53 3.03 5.38 -8.00
C LYS A 53 2.65 4.95 -6.58
N ILE A 54 2.16 3.72 -6.41
CA ILE A 54 1.83 3.16 -5.09
C ILE A 54 3.08 3.13 -4.22
N ARG A 55 4.20 2.59 -4.72
CA ARG A 55 5.47 2.52 -3.98
C ARG A 55 5.95 3.90 -3.53
N ALA A 56 5.88 4.89 -4.41
CA ALA A 56 6.30 6.26 -4.11
C ALA A 56 5.41 6.91 -3.04
N GLU A 57 4.09 6.72 -3.13
CA GLU A 57 3.13 7.22 -2.15
C GLU A 57 3.35 6.59 -0.78
N LEU A 58 3.45 5.25 -0.73
CA LEU A 58 3.76 4.52 0.50
C LEU A 58 5.07 5.03 1.11
N ARG A 59 6.15 5.12 0.32
CA ARG A 59 7.43 5.64 0.83
C ARG A 59 7.33 7.05 1.40
N ARG A 60 6.52 7.94 0.81
CA ARG A 60 6.29 9.29 1.38
C ARG A 60 5.61 9.21 2.74
N ARG A 61 4.56 8.39 2.85
CA ARG A 61 3.77 8.26 4.07
C ARG A 61 4.50 7.63 5.26
N TRP A 62 5.54 6.85 4.99
CA TRP A 62 6.44 6.29 6.02
C TRP A 62 7.75 7.08 6.20
N ARG A 63 8.11 7.97 5.26
CA ARG A 63 9.30 8.83 5.42
C ARG A 63 9.05 9.99 6.38
N ASP A 64 7.83 10.52 6.41
CA ASP A 64 7.40 11.54 7.38
C ASP A 64 7.21 10.97 8.80
N GLU A 65 7.41 9.65 9.00
CA GLU A 65 7.51 9.00 10.32
C GLU A 65 8.94 9.02 10.88
N SER A 66 9.91 9.63 10.19
CA SER A 66 11.15 10.05 10.85
C SER A 66 10.81 11.20 11.80
N PRO A 67 11.16 11.09 13.10
CA PRO A 67 10.75 12.04 14.10
C PRO A 67 11.22 13.43 13.66
N ARG A 68 10.27 14.38 13.62
CA ARG A 68 10.61 15.75 13.95
C ARG A 68 11.22 15.69 15.35
N SER A 69 12.55 15.61 15.43
CA SER A 69 13.30 16.09 16.57
C SER A 69 12.91 17.56 16.76
N VAL A 70 12.02 17.81 17.71
CA VAL A 70 11.87 19.10 18.39
C VAL A 70 11.57 18.81 19.84
#